data_AF-A0A0R2GUE1-F1
#
_entry.id   AF-A0A0R2GUE1-F1
#
_cell.length_a   1.000
_cell.length_b   1.000
_cell.length_c   1.000
_cell.angle_alpha   90.00
_cell.angle_beta   90.00
_cell.angle_gamma   90.00
#
_symmetry.space_group_name_H-M   'P 1'
#
loop_
_entity.id
_entity.type
_entity.pdbx_description
1 polymer ?
#
loop_
_entity_poly.entity_id
_entity_poly.type
_entity_poly.pdbx_seq_one_letter_code
_entity_poly.pdbx_strand_id
1 'polypeptide(L)'
;MKEKLIKSVDRVKGHGEVFTPRSVVDLMLNQPEIITKINTPQATFLEPAAGEGAFLVAILERKLKYAAEESKNAREFGNNALLVLSTLYGIELLEDNVEMLVMNMNETFANNYRELGMEFFEAEPDLKVYRSAKIIIRANMAQGDALKKVDASGNPIIFSEWQPIGKTRVQRTEYTFESIINNDGPIGTVQNQTEQLDLFAINDEPIEAQKFSEQRYAECKWTDVYKELVEYVS
;
A
#
# COMPACT_ATOMS: atom_id res chain seq x y z
N MET A 1 -29.16 0.17 10.57
CA MET A 1 -28.98 -1.27 10.87
C MET A 1 -27.95 -1.41 11.98
N LYS A 2 -28.08 -2.42 12.85
CA LYS A 2 -27.09 -2.70 13.89
C LYS A 2 -25.80 -3.23 13.23
N GLU A 3 -24.65 -2.70 13.62
CA GLU A 3 -23.35 -3.11 13.07
C GLU A 3 -23.10 -4.61 13.33
N LYS A 4 -22.60 -5.32 12.32
CA LYS A 4 -22.29 -6.75 12.41
C LYS A 4 -20.86 -6.89 12.97
N LEU A 5 -20.70 -7.53 14.12
CA LEU A 5 -19.41 -7.60 14.84
C LEU A 5 -18.60 -8.87 14.58
N ILE A 6 -19.22 -9.90 14.00
CA ILE A 6 -18.56 -11.17 13.64
C ILE A 6 -19.16 -11.69 12.34
N LYS A 7 -18.35 -12.33 11.47
CA LYS A 7 -18.87 -13.05 10.29
C LYS A 7 -19.59 -14.33 10.71
N SER A 8 -18.92 -15.16 11.53
CA SER A 8 -19.45 -16.42 12.08
C SER A 8 -18.75 -16.79 13.39
N VAL A 9 -19.39 -17.63 14.21
CA VAL A 9 -18.79 -18.14 15.45
C VAL A 9 -17.59 -19.04 15.16
N ASP A 10 -17.60 -19.76 14.04
CA ASP A 10 -16.50 -20.65 13.66
C ASP A 10 -15.22 -19.87 13.34
N ARG A 11 -15.34 -18.70 12.68
CA ARG A 11 -14.19 -17.82 12.40
C ARG A 11 -13.63 -17.18 13.67
N VAL A 12 -14.49 -16.83 14.63
CA VAL A 12 -14.04 -16.38 15.95
C VAL A 12 -13.22 -17.47 16.64
N LYS A 13 -13.72 -18.71 16.65
CA LYS A 13 -13.04 -19.83 17.33
C LYS A 13 -11.77 -20.29 16.61
N GLY A 14 -11.79 -20.33 15.28
CA GLY A 14 -10.70 -20.85 14.45
C GLY A 14 -9.60 -19.84 14.16
N HIS A 15 -9.95 -18.56 14.03
CA HIS A 15 -9.03 -17.50 13.57
C HIS A 15 -8.99 -16.27 14.47
N GLY A 16 -9.84 -16.20 15.51
CA GLY A 16 -9.95 -14.99 16.35
C GLY A 16 -10.58 -13.79 15.63
N GLU A 17 -11.23 -14.00 14.48
CA GLU A 17 -11.76 -12.90 13.68
C GLU A 17 -12.93 -12.21 14.38
N VAL A 18 -12.78 -10.89 14.58
CA VAL A 18 -13.82 -9.98 15.05
C VAL A 18 -13.75 -8.68 14.26
N PHE A 19 -14.88 -8.03 14.06
CA PHE A 19 -14.92 -6.69 13.47
C PHE A 19 -14.82 -5.63 14.55
N THR A 20 -13.89 -4.70 14.36
CA THR A 20 -13.77 -3.53 15.21
C THR A 20 -14.96 -2.58 14.96
N PRO A 21 -15.78 -2.25 15.97
CA PRO A 21 -16.87 -1.31 15.80
C PRO A 21 -16.36 0.06 15.36
N ARG A 22 -17.11 0.78 14.50
CA ARG A 22 -16.69 2.11 14.03
C ARG A 22 -16.43 3.10 15.17
N SER A 23 -17.21 3.04 16.26
CA SER A 23 -17.00 3.88 17.44
C SER A 23 -15.65 3.64 18.13
N VAL A 24 -15.16 2.39 18.12
CA VAL A 24 -13.85 2.03 18.67
C VAL A 24 -12.73 2.52 17.74
N VAL A 25 -12.89 2.35 16.42
CA VAL A 25 -11.96 2.91 15.44
C VAL A 25 -11.84 4.41 15.61
N ASP A 26 -12.97 5.12 15.68
CA ASP A 26 -12.97 6.57 15.85
C ASP A 26 -12.36 7.01 17.18
N LEU A 27 -12.64 6.29 18.28
CA LEU A 27 -12.02 6.56 19.58
C LEU A 27 -10.50 6.47 19.53
N MET A 28 -9.96 5.45 18.85
CA MET A 28 -8.51 5.26 18.71
C MET A 28 -7.88 6.29 17.76
N LEU A 29 -8.53 6.58 16.63
CA LEU A 29 -8.00 7.54 15.66
C LEU A 29 -8.14 9.00 16.13
N ASN A 30 -8.97 9.27 17.14
CA ASN A 30 -9.13 10.60 17.74
C ASN A 30 -8.12 10.88 18.88
N GLN A 31 -7.19 9.97 19.16
CA GLN A 31 -6.11 10.28 20.09
C GLN A 31 -5.17 11.36 19.51
N PRO A 32 -4.72 12.35 20.30
CA PRO A 32 -3.94 13.49 19.79
C PRO A 32 -2.68 13.10 19.01
N GLU A 33 -1.96 12.08 19.46
CA GLU A 33 -0.77 11.56 18.80
C GLU A 33 -1.07 10.91 17.45
N ILE A 34 -2.24 10.29 17.31
CA ILE A 34 -2.68 9.66 16.07
C ILE A 34 -3.16 10.72 15.09
N ILE A 35 -3.93 11.72 15.54
CA ILE A 35 -4.32 12.88 14.73
C ILE A 35 -3.08 13.58 14.16
N THR A 36 -2.06 13.77 14.99
CA THR A 36 -0.79 14.39 14.55
C THR A 36 -0.13 13.60 13.42
N LYS A 37 -0.09 12.27 13.52
CA LYS A 37 0.43 11.40 12.45
C LYS A 37 -0.47 11.38 11.21
N ILE A 38 -1.79 11.41 11.36
CA ILE A 38 -2.73 11.51 10.23
C ILE A 38 -2.48 12.81 9.46
N ASN A 39 -2.26 13.92 10.16
CA ASN A 39 -1.98 15.23 9.55
C ASN A 39 -0.49 15.43 9.18
N THR A 40 0.33 14.39 9.28
CA THR A 40 1.71 14.40 8.75
C THR A 40 1.71 13.59 7.45
N PRO A 41 1.94 14.20 6.26
CA PRO A 41 1.79 13.51 4.98
C PRO A 41 2.58 12.20 4.87
N GLN A 42 3.82 12.18 5.37
CA GLN A 42 4.75 11.06 5.24
C GLN A 42 4.72 10.08 6.42
N ALA A 43 3.91 10.32 7.46
CA ALA A 43 3.83 9.39 8.58
C ALA A 43 3.15 8.08 8.15
N THR A 44 3.79 6.96 8.48
CA THR A 44 3.36 5.62 8.09
C THR A 44 2.49 4.95 9.16
N PHE A 45 1.57 4.10 8.68
CA PHE A 45 0.72 3.26 9.50
C PHE A 45 0.81 1.83 8.97
N LEU A 46 1.09 0.89 9.86
CA LEU A 46 1.09 -0.54 9.57
C LEU A 46 0.01 -1.18 10.44
N GLU A 47 -0.89 -1.93 9.81
CA GLU A 47 -1.80 -2.81 10.53
C GLU A 47 -1.46 -4.29 10.24
N PRO A 48 -0.91 -5.03 11.21
CA PRO A 48 -0.42 -6.39 11.01
C PRO A 48 -1.51 -7.48 11.06
N ALA A 49 -2.75 -7.11 11.36
CA ALA A 49 -3.94 -7.97 11.33
C ALA A 49 -5.15 -7.18 10.80
N ALA A 50 -5.02 -6.72 9.56
CA ALA A 50 -5.89 -5.70 8.99
C ALA A 50 -7.35 -6.10 8.84
N GLY A 51 -7.67 -7.40 8.83
CA GLY A 51 -9.01 -7.91 8.55
C GLY A 51 -9.50 -7.35 7.22
N GLU A 52 -10.72 -6.80 7.22
CA GLU A 52 -11.28 -6.10 6.04
C GLU A 52 -10.90 -4.61 5.97
N GLY A 53 -9.97 -4.13 6.81
CA GLY A 53 -9.39 -2.79 6.71
C GLY A 53 -10.07 -1.69 7.51
N ALA A 54 -10.82 -2.00 8.57
CA ALA A 54 -11.57 -1.00 9.35
C ALA A 54 -10.73 0.24 9.76
N PHE A 55 -9.50 0.01 10.26
CA PHE A 55 -8.58 1.10 10.60
C PHE A 55 -7.97 1.78 9.38
N LEU A 56 -7.47 1.00 8.41
CA LEU A 56 -6.79 1.54 7.23
C LEU A 56 -7.72 2.41 6.37
N VAL A 57 -8.97 1.99 6.20
CA VAL A 57 -10.02 2.76 5.52
C VAL A 57 -10.27 4.08 6.24
N ALA A 58 -10.47 4.05 7.55
CA ALA A 58 -10.73 5.25 8.34
C ALA A 58 -9.54 6.22 8.37
N ILE A 59 -8.31 5.69 8.38
CA ILE A 59 -7.09 6.50 8.25
C ILE A 59 -7.02 7.12 6.86
N LEU A 60 -7.27 6.34 5.80
CA LEU A 60 -7.23 6.82 4.41
C LEU A 60 -8.22 7.97 4.18
N GLU A 61 -9.47 7.85 4.65
CA GLU A 61 -10.47 8.93 4.59
C GLU A 61 -9.93 10.24 5.18
N ARG A 62 -9.37 10.16 6.39
CA ARG A 62 -8.85 11.32 7.11
C ARG A 62 -7.61 11.91 6.43
N LYS A 63 -6.69 11.07 5.95
CA LYS A 63 -5.48 11.53 5.25
C LYS A 63 -5.80 12.14 3.88
N LEU A 64 -6.78 11.61 3.14
CA LEU A 64 -7.23 12.19 1.87
C LEU A 64 -7.88 13.56 2.07
N LYS A 65 -8.70 13.72 3.12
CA LYS A 65 -9.25 15.01 3.50
C LYS A 65 -8.15 16.02 3.81
N TYR A 66 -7.19 15.65 4.65
CA TYR A 66 -6.03 16.49 4.95
C TYR A 66 -5.23 16.84 3.67
N ALA A 67 -5.00 15.87 2.79
CA ALA A 67 -4.32 16.11 1.51
C ALA A 67 -5.08 17.08 0.60
N ALA A 68 -6.42 17.07 0.60
CA ALA A 68 -7.24 18.02 -0.14
C ALA A 68 -7.11 19.43 0.44
N GLU A 69 -7.23 19.57 1.77
CA GLU A 69 -7.12 20.85 2.48
C GLU A 69 -5.76 21.53 2.26
N GLU A 70 -4.67 20.75 2.20
CA GLU A 70 -3.30 21.26 1.98
C GLU A 70 -2.94 21.52 0.51
N SER A 71 -3.83 21.19 -0.43
CA SER A 71 -3.55 21.29 -1.86
C SER A 71 -4.08 22.59 -2.46
N LYS A 72 -3.30 23.22 -3.34
CA LYS A 72 -3.69 24.50 -3.98
C LYS A 72 -4.58 24.33 -5.21
N ASN A 73 -4.58 23.14 -5.79
CA ASN A 73 -5.33 22.81 -7.00
C ASN A 73 -5.44 21.28 -7.14
N ALA A 74 -6.34 20.83 -8.03
CA ALA A 74 -6.60 19.41 -8.27
C ALA A 74 -5.36 18.59 -8.67
N ARG A 75 -4.39 19.19 -9.37
CA ARG A 75 -3.14 18.51 -9.73
C ARG A 75 -2.25 18.28 -8.52
N GLU A 76 -2.10 19.27 -7.63
CA GLU A 76 -1.38 19.09 -6.37
C GLU A 76 -2.09 18.06 -5.50
N PHE A 77 -3.43 18.10 -5.43
CA PHE A 77 -4.22 17.09 -4.71
C PHE A 77 -4.00 15.68 -5.24
N GLY A 78 -3.95 15.47 -6.55
CA GLY A 78 -3.66 14.15 -7.12
C GLY A 78 -2.30 13.58 -6.69
N ASN A 79 -1.27 14.42 -6.54
CA ASN A 79 0.04 13.97 -6.04
C ASN A 79 -0.01 13.73 -4.52
N ASN A 80 -0.62 14.63 -3.75
CA ASN A 80 -0.73 14.50 -2.30
C ASN A 80 -1.62 13.31 -1.88
N ALA A 81 -2.67 13.00 -2.64
CA ALA A 81 -3.53 11.83 -2.43
C ALA A 81 -2.74 10.52 -2.59
N LEU A 82 -1.87 10.42 -3.60
CA LEU A 82 -1.01 9.26 -3.80
C LEU A 82 0.08 9.17 -2.71
N LEU A 83 0.66 10.31 -2.33
CA LEU A 83 1.62 10.39 -1.24
C LEU A 83 1.04 9.86 0.07
N VAL A 84 -0.15 10.33 0.48
CA VAL A 84 -0.71 9.88 1.76
C VAL A 84 -1.22 8.43 1.71
N LEU A 85 -1.69 7.96 0.55
CA LEU A 85 -2.04 6.56 0.35
C LEU A 85 -0.82 5.65 0.49
N SER A 86 0.35 6.09 -0.01
CA SER A 86 1.57 5.30 0.00
C SER A 86 2.16 5.07 1.39
N THR A 87 1.61 5.71 2.43
CA THR A 87 2.07 5.53 3.81
C THR A 87 1.24 4.52 4.60
N LEU A 88 0.25 3.87 3.98
CA LEU A 88 -0.63 2.89 4.61
C LEU A 88 -0.23 1.48 4.21
N TYR A 89 -0.03 0.60 5.18
CA TYR A 89 0.39 -0.80 5.00
C TYR A 89 -0.50 -1.74 5.80
N GLY A 90 -0.87 -2.87 5.21
CA GLY A 90 -1.70 -3.90 5.85
C GLY A 90 -1.15 -5.29 5.63
N ILE A 91 -1.19 -6.12 6.66
CA ILE A 91 -1.00 -7.57 6.58
C ILE A 91 -2.29 -8.22 7.05
N GLU A 92 -2.78 -9.20 6.32
CA GLU A 92 -3.93 -10.01 6.71
C GLU A 92 -3.70 -11.48 6.39
N LEU A 93 -4.06 -12.35 7.33
CA LEU A 93 -3.81 -13.79 7.22
C LEU A 93 -4.77 -14.47 6.24
N LEU A 94 -6.05 -14.10 6.27
CA LEU A 94 -7.10 -14.79 5.52
C LEU A 94 -7.27 -14.16 4.13
N GLU A 95 -7.22 -14.99 3.09
CA GLU A 95 -7.34 -14.57 1.69
C GLU A 95 -8.65 -13.80 1.43
N ASP A 96 -9.78 -14.26 1.95
CA ASP A 96 -11.06 -13.57 1.76
C ASP A 96 -11.08 -12.18 2.43
N ASN A 97 -10.36 -12.02 3.54
CA ASN A 97 -10.26 -10.73 4.22
C ASN A 97 -9.31 -9.78 3.47
N VAL A 98 -8.17 -10.26 2.98
CA VAL A 98 -7.24 -9.39 2.23
C VAL A 98 -7.84 -8.93 0.90
N GLU A 99 -8.63 -9.76 0.24
CA GLU A 99 -9.41 -9.36 -0.94
C GLU A 99 -10.38 -8.21 -0.61
N MET A 100 -11.14 -8.36 0.48
CA MET A 100 -12.06 -7.33 0.97
C MET A 100 -11.32 -6.05 1.39
N LEU A 101 -10.17 -6.17 2.07
CA LEU A 101 -9.31 -5.05 2.42
C LEU A 101 -8.88 -4.27 1.16
N VAL A 102 -8.36 -4.96 0.15
CA VAL A 102 -7.93 -4.33 -1.10
C VAL A 102 -9.10 -3.66 -1.81
N MET A 103 -10.28 -4.31 -1.86
CA MET A 103 -11.48 -3.73 -2.44
C MET A 103 -11.91 -2.46 -1.69
N ASN A 104 -12.02 -2.53 -0.36
CA ASN A 104 -12.41 -1.41 0.49
C ASN A 104 -11.44 -0.23 0.34
N MET A 105 -10.12 -0.48 0.35
CA MET A 105 -9.12 0.58 0.14
C MET A 105 -9.25 1.24 -1.23
N ASN A 106 -9.51 0.47 -2.28
CA ASN A 106 -9.72 1.01 -3.64
C ASN A 106 -10.99 1.84 -3.73
N GLU A 107 -12.11 1.35 -3.18
CA GLU A 107 -13.38 2.07 -3.18
C GLU A 107 -13.31 3.36 -2.35
N THR A 108 -12.73 3.29 -1.15
CA THR A 108 -12.51 4.46 -0.29
C THR A 108 -11.67 5.49 -1.00
N PHE A 109 -10.54 5.10 -1.61
CA PHE A 109 -9.72 6.02 -2.38
C PHE A 109 -10.51 6.64 -3.53
N ALA A 110 -11.19 5.80 -4.33
CA ALA A 110 -11.88 6.25 -5.54
C ALA A 110 -12.98 7.28 -5.24
N ASN A 111 -13.79 6.99 -4.23
CA ASN A 111 -14.90 7.83 -3.80
C ASN A 111 -14.40 9.14 -3.19
N ASN A 112 -13.50 9.07 -2.21
CA ASN A 112 -13.00 10.27 -1.53
C ASN A 112 -12.20 11.17 -2.47
N TYR A 113 -11.35 10.61 -3.34
CA TYR A 113 -10.59 11.42 -4.30
C TYR A 113 -11.52 12.17 -5.27
N ARG A 114 -12.59 11.52 -5.75
CA ARG A 114 -13.59 12.16 -6.60
C ARG A 114 -14.37 13.24 -5.87
N GLU A 115 -14.87 12.93 -4.68
CA GLU A 115 -15.73 13.83 -3.92
C GLU A 115 -14.98 15.06 -3.44
N LEU A 116 -13.80 14.87 -2.82
CA LEU A 116 -12.95 15.97 -2.39
C LEU A 116 -12.41 16.77 -3.58
N GLY A 117 -12.10 16.11 -4.70
CA GLY A 117 -11.65 16.77 -5.93
C GLY A 117 -12.71 17.74 -6.48
N MET A 118 -13.96 17.30 -6.49
CA MET A 118 -15.10 18.13 -6.88
C MET A 118 -15.37 19.24 -5.86
N GLU A 119 -15.40 18.90 -4.56
CA GLU A 119 -15.71 19.83 -3.47
C GLU A 119 -14.69 20.99 -3.37
N PHE A 120 -13.40 20.70 -3.42
CA PHE A 120 -12.35 21.70 -3.19
C PHE A 120 -11.88 22.40 -4.48
N PHE A 121 -12.02 21.76 -5.65
CA PHE A 121 -11.36 22.21 -6.88
C PHE A 121 -12.24 22.20 -8.13
N GLU A 122 -13.53 21.83 -8.04
CA GLU A 122 -14.45 21.71 -9.18
C GLU A 122 -13.86 20.88 -10.34
N ALA A 123 -13.09 19.84 -9.99
CA ALA A 123 -12.29 19.09 -10.95
C ALA A 123 -12.71 17.63 -11.03
N GLU A 124 -12.75 17.12 -12.25
CA GLU A 124 -12.91 15.69 -12.51
C GLU A 124 -11.65 14.90 -12.15
N PRO A 125 -11.78 13.63 -11.72
CA PRO A 125 -10.63 12.81 -11.34
C PRO A 125 -9.66 12.51 -12.48
N ASP A 126 -8.35 12.56 -12.21
CA ASP A 126 -7.33 12.09 -13.15
C ASP A 126 -7.23 10.55 -13.13
N LEU A 127 -7.48 9.92 -14.28
CA LEU A 127 -7.39 8.47 -14.44
C LEU A 127 -6.00 7.90 -14.10
N LYS A 128 -4.93 8.68 -14.29
CA LYS A 128 -3.57 8.28 -13.92
C LYS A 128 -3.38 8.17 -12.40
N VAL A 129 -4.08 9.02 -11.63
CA VAL A 129 -4.10 8.95 -10.17
C VAL A 129 -4.77 7.64 -9.74
N TYR A 130 -5.92 7.28 -10.31
CA TYR A 130 -6.58 6.00 -9.99
C TYR A 130 -5.73 4.78 -10.34
N ARG A 131 -5.08 4.78 -11.50
CA ARG A 131 -4.20 3.67 -11.89
C ARG A 131 -3.01 3.54 -10.95
N SER A 132 -2.43 4.66 -10.54
CA SER A 132 -1.29 4.67 -9.61
C SER A 132 -1.69 4.23 -8.21
N ALA A 133 -2.86 4.66 -7.72
CA ALA A 133 -3.41 4.25 -6.44
C ALA A 133 -3.59 2.73 -6.35
N LYS A 134 -4.08 2.09 -7.43
CA LYS A 134 -4.21 0.62 -7.49
C LYS A 134 -2.87 -0.10 -7.29
N ILE A 135 -1.79 0.40 -7.91
CA ILE A 135 -0.46 -0.18 -7.74
C ILE A 135 0.04 0.00 -6.31
N ILE A 136 -0.14 1.19 -5.72
CA ILE A 136 0.25 1.45 -4.32
C ILE A 136 -0.51 0.54 -3.36
N ILE A 137 -1.83 0.41 -3.50
CA ILE A 137 -2.65 -0.47 -2.65
C ILE A 137 -2.18 -1.92 -2.79
N ARG A 138 -2.00 -2.42 -4.02
CA ARG A 138 -1.51 -3.78 -4.24
C ARG A 138 -0.13 -4.02 -3.61
N ALA A 139 0.77 -3.04 -3.70
CA ALA A 139 2.13 -3.16 -3.18
C ALA A 139 2.22 -3.01 -1.65
N ASN A 140 1.18 -2.49 -1.01
CA ASN A 140 1.16 -2.20 0.43
C ASN A 140 0.19 -3.08 1.24
N MET A 141 -0.68 -3.85 0.59
CA MET A 141 -1.61 -4.79 1.24
C MET A 141 -1.15 -6.22 0.95
N ALA A 142 -0.64 -6.91 1.96
CA ALA A 142 -0.07 -8.24 1.82
C ALA A 142 -0.95 -9.31 2.49
N GLN A 143 -1.13 -10.44 1.81
CA GLN A 143 -1.60 -11.65 2.46
C GLN A 143 -0.42 -12.30 3.20
N GLY A 144 -0.53 -12.54 4.50
CA GLY A 144 0.54 -13.22 5.22
C GLY A 144 0.34 -13.33 6.73
N ASP A 145 1.27 -14.05 7.35
CA ASP A 145 1.39 -14.18 8.80
C ASP A 145 2.41 -13.14 9.30
N ALA A 146 1.93 -12.03 9.85
CA ALA A 146 2.79 -10.95 10.34
C ALA A 146 3.75 -11.39 11.46
N LEU A 147 3.38 -12.40 12.26
CA LEU A 147 4.25 -12.91 13.33
C LEU A 147 5.42 -13.71 12.75
N LYS A 148 5.15 -14.50 11.70
CA LYS A 148 6.17 -15.25 10.98
C LYS A 148 6.88 -14.44 9.89
N LYS A 149 6.35 -13.26 9.55
CA LYS A 149 6.86 -12.35 8.50
C LYS A 149 6.87 -12.99 7.11
N VAL A 150 5.98 -13.95 6.86
CA VAL A 150 5.88 -14.68 5.59
C VAL A 150 4.51 -14.53 4.96
N ASP A 151 4.48 -14.56 3.63
CA ASP A 151 3.25 -14.59 2.83
C ASP A 151 2.57 -15.97 2.91
N ALA A 152 1.45 -16.13 2.20
CA ALA A 152 0.72 -17.40 2.15
C ALA A 152 1.51 -18.56 1.51
N SER A 153 2.55 -18.27 0.73
CA SER A 153 3.44 -19.26 0.11
C SER A 153 4.66 -19.60 0.98
N GLY A 154 4.83 -18.92 2.12
CA GLY A 154 5.98 -19.08 3.01
C GLY A 154 7.20 -18.25 2.64
N ASN A 155 7.10 -17.35 1.65
CA ASN A 155 8.16 -16.41 1.30
C ASN A 155 8.13 -15.19 2.21
N PRO A 156 9.23 -14.43 2.37
CA PRO A 156 9.21 -13.19 3.14
C PRO A 156 8.15 -12.21 2.62
N ILE A 157 7.37 -11.59 3.52
CA ILE A 157 6.47 -10.49 3.16
C ILE A 157 7.30 -9.33 2.64
N ILE A 158 6.89 -8.75 1.51
CA ILE A 158 7.59 -7.64 0.88
C ILE A 158 6.69 -6.42 0.83
N PHE A 159 7.27 -5.28 1.22
CA PHE A 159 6.62 -3.97 1.13
C PHE A 159 7.43 -3.04 0.25
N SER A 160 6.71 -2.13 -0.41
CA SER A 160 7.31 -1.02 -1.12
C SER A 160 7.40 0.20 -0.23
N GLU A 161 8.61 0.70 0.00
CA GLU A 161 8.83 2.05 0.50
C GLU A 161 8.69 3.05 -0.66
N TRP A 162 8.02 4.17 -0.39
CA TRP A 162 7.73 5.21 -1.37
C TRP A 162 8.35 6.53 -0.92
N GLN A 163 9.58 6.80 -1.36
CA GLN A 163 10.31 7.99 -0.96
C GLN A 163 9.98 9.18 -1.89
N PRO A 164 9.38 10.27 -1.39
CA PRO A 164 9.04 11.42 -2.21
C PRO A 164 10.30 12.17 -2.67
N ILE A 165 10.39 12.47 -3.96
CA ILE A 165 11.45 13.30 -4.55
C ILE A 165 10.82 14.63 -4.97
N GLY A 166 10.96 15.63 -4.10
CA GLY A 166 10.20 16.87 -4.21
C GLY A 166 8.69 16.63 -4.11
N LYS A 167 7.90 17.45 -4.82
CA LYS A 167 6.43 17.43 -4.72
C LYS A 167 5.72 16.46 -5.67
N THR A 168 6.38 16.04 -6.75
CA THR A 168 5.68 15.40 -7.88
C THR A 168 6.24 14.04 -8.26
N ARG A 169 7.36 13.64 -7.66
CA ARG A 169 8.08 12.42 -8.00
C ARG A 169 8.28 11.55 -6.78
N VAL A 170 8.55 10.28 -7.03
CA VAL A 170 8.72 9.23 -6.04
C VAL A 170 9.74 8.22 -6.52
N GLN A 171 10.54 7.72 -5.58
CA GLN A 171 11.37 6.54 -5.73
C GLN A 171 10.73 5.40 -4.95
N ARG A 172 10.47 4.27 -5.62
CA ARG A 172 9.97 3.04 -5.00
C ARG A 172 11.14 2.12 -4.69
N THR A 173 11.19 1.56 -3.50
CA THR A 173 12.21 0.59 -3.08
C THR A 173 11.54 -0.55 -2.33
N GLU A 174 11.89 -1.81 -2.63
CA GLU A 174 11.29 -2.97 -1.97
C GLU A 174 12.13 -3.44 -0.79
N TYR A 175 11.46 -3.81 0.30
CA TYR A 175 12.06 -4.33 1.53
C TYR A 175 11.32 -5.59 1.97
N THR A 176 12.04 -6.55 2.55
CA THR A 176 11.36 -7.59 3.32
C THR A 176 10.85 -7.00 4.62
N PHE A 177 9.73 -7.51 5.13
CA PHE A 177 9.18 -7.05 6.40
C PHE A 177 10.15 -7.29 7.56
N GLU A 178 10.94 -8.37 7.48
CA GLU A 178 12.02 -8.62 8.44
C GLU A 178 13.11 -7.56 8.38
N SER A 179 13.56 -7.17 7.18
CA SER A 179 14.54 -6.09 7.02
C SER A 179 14.05 -4.77 7.63
N ILE A 180 12.76 -4.44 7.47
CA ILE A 180 12.16 -3.24 8.08
C ILE A 180 12.25 -3.30 9.62
N ILE A 181 11.91 -4.44 10.22
CA ILE A 181 11.96 -4.62 11.68
C ILE A 181 13.40 -4.51 12.21
N ASN A 182 14.35 -5.08 11.48
CA ASN A 182 15.76 -5.12 11.88
C ASN A 182 16.54 -3.84 11.52
N ASN A 183 15.95 -2.93 10.74
CA ASN A 183 16.61 -1.78 10.11
C ASN A 183 17.74 -2.18 9.14
N ASP A 184 17.52 -3.26 8.38
CA ASP A 184 18.42 -3.71 7.31
C ASP A 184 18.13 -3.00 5.98
N GLY A 185 18.99 -3.22 4.99
CA GLY A 185 18.88 -2.65 3.65
C GLY A 185 17.76 -3.23 2.77
N PRO A 186 17.48 -2.60 1.62
CA PRO A 186 16.46 -3.04 0.68
C PRO A 186 16.82 -4.32 -0.07
N ILE A 187 15.83 -4.89 -0.75
CA ILE A 187 16.02 -5.98 -1.70
C ILE A 187 16.68 -5.40 -2.96
N GLY A 188 17.80 -5.97 -3.40
CA GLY A 188 18.54 -5.51 -4.58
C GLY A 188 17.91 -5.88 -5.93
N THR A 189 16.74 -6.55 -5.95
CA THR A 189 16.06 -7.01 -7.18
C THR A 189 14.54 -6.86 -7.07
N VAL A 190 13.88 -6.51 -8.19
CA VAL A 190 12.42 -6.34 -8.28
C VAL A 190 11.74 -7.68 -8.51
N GLN A 191 10.77 -8.06 -7.66
CA GLN A 191 10.16 -9.40 -7.68
C GLN A 191 9.42 -9.79 -8.98
N ASN A 192 8.83 -8.83 -9.71
CA ASN A 192 7.87 -9.13 -10.78
C ASN A 192 8.46 -9.37 -12.18
N GLN A 193 9.80 -9.32 -12.37
CA GLN A 193 10.41 -9.60 -13.69
C GLN A 193 11.35 -10.80 -13.71
N THR A 194 11.73 -11.35 -12.57
CA THR A 194 12.62 -12.52 -12.51
C THR A 194 11.91 -13.81 -12.92
N GLU A 195 10.62 -13.98 -12.60
CA GLU A 195 9.87 -15.21 -12.95
C GLU A 195 9.56 -15.35 -14.45
N GLN A 196 9.51 -14.24 -15.21
CA GLN A 196 9.10 -14.31 -16.63
C GLN A 196 10.26 -14.60 -17.59
N LEU A 197 11.52 -14.51 -17.16
CA LEU A 197 12.69 -14.62 -18.03
C LEU A 197 13.28 -16.04 -18.14
N ASP A 198 12.86 -16.99 -17.30
CA ASP A 198 13.57 -18.29 -17.19
C ASP A 198 12.85 -19.50 -17.83
N LEU A 199 11.76 -19.31 -18.58
CA LEU A 199 11.04 -20.44 -19.19
C LEU A 199 11.58 -20.90 -20.56
N PHE A 200 12.52 -20.16 -21.18
CA PHE A 200 13.03 -20.43 -22.53
C PHE A 200 14.55 -20.57 -22.64
N ALA A 201 15.29 -20.50 -21.53
CA ALA A 201 16.75 -20.66 -21.54
C ALA A 201 17.16 -22.13 -21.32
N ILE A 202 16.67 -23.04 -22.17
CA ILE A 202 17.28 -24.38 -22.31
C ILE A 202 18.30 -24.28 -23.43
N ASN A 203 19.50 -23.76 -23.11
CA ASN A 203 20.68 -23.94 -23.95
C ASN A 203 21.76 -24.60 -23.09
N ASP A 204 22.22 -25.78 -23.53
CA ASP A 204 23.28 -26.61 -22.94
C ASP A 204 24.67 -25.95 -23.06
N GLU A 205 24.83 -24.72 -22.58
CA GLU A 205 26.14 -24.09 -22.41
C GLU A 205 26.47 -23.87 -20.93
N PRO A 206 27.76 -23.93 -20.53
CA PRO A 206 28.14 -23.75 -19.14
C PRO A 206 27.67 -22.37 -18.68
N ILE A 207 26.95 -22.34 -17.55
CA ILE A 207 26.50 -21.11 -16.91
C ILE A 207 27.75 -20.36 -16.41
N GLU A 208 28.40 -19.59 -17.29
CA GLU A 208 29.18 -18.45 -16.85
C GLU A 208 28.22 -17.57 -16.07
N ALA A 209 28.57 -17.27 -14.81
CA ALA A 209 27.77 -16.47 -13.90
C ALA A 209 27.36 -15.17 -14.60
N GLN A 210 26.15 -15.16 -15.17
CA GLN A 210 25.54 -13.97 -15.72
C GLN A 210 25.50 -12.98 -14.56
N LYS A 211 26.25 -11.88 -14.69
CA LYS A 211 26.05 -10.71 -13.84
C LYS A 211 24.62 -10.27 -14.07
N PHE A 212 23.69 -10.77 -13.27
CA PHE A 212 22.35 -10.23 -13.18
C PHE A 212 22.54 -8.78 -12.74
N SER A 213 22.41 -7.86 -13.69
CA SER A 213 22.37 -6.44 -13.38
C SER A 213 21.19 -6.23 -12.44
N GLU A 214 21.47 -5.80 -11.21
CA GLU A 214 20.45 -5.47 -10.22
C GLU A 214 19.46 -4.48 -10.85
N GLN A 215 18.17 -4.84 -10.87
CA GLN A 215 17.11 -3.97 -11.36
C GLN A 215 16.47 -3.26 -10.18
N ARG A 216 16.14 -1.98 -10.35
CA ARG A 216 15.34 -1.21 -9.39
C ARG A 216 14.23 -0.45 -10.10
N TYR A 217 13.18 -0.08 -9.37
CA TYR A 217 12.19 0.84 -9.94
C TYR A 217 12.85 2.18 -10.29
N ALA A 218 12.56 2.71 -11.46
CA ALA A 218 13.02 4.01 -11.88
C ALA A 218 12.24 5.12 -11.15
N GLU A 219 12.92 6.21 -10.82
CA GLU A 219 12.26 7.42 -10.33
C GLU A 219 11.18 7.87 -11.33
N CYS A 220 9.96 8.08 -10.84
CA CYS A 220 8.85 8.49 -11.68
C CYS A 220 7.99 9.56 -11.01
N LYS A 221 7.04 10.12 -11.77
CA LYS A 221 6.00 10.97 -11.18
C LYS A 221 5.05 10.10 -10.35
N TRP A 222 4.46 10.64 -9.29
CA TRP A 222 3.40 9.94 -8.54
C TRP A 222 2.30 9.40 -9.45
N THR A 223 1.83 10.23 -10.39
CA THR A 223 0.81 9.87 -11.38
C THR A 223 1.26 8.84 -12.41
N ASP A 224 2.55 8.50 -12.49
CA ASP A 224 3.11 7.53 -13.42
C ASP A 224 3.55 6.22 -12.72
N VAL A 225 3.31 6.07 -11.40
CA VAL A 225 3.62 4.85 -10.63
C VAL A 225 3.01 3.60 -11.27
N TYR A 226 1.82 3.72 -11.87
CA TYR A 226 1.15 2.61 -12.56
C TYR A 226 1.93 1.99 -13.71
N LYS A 227 2.97 2.65 -14.20
CA LYS A 227 3.82 2.14 -15.28
C LYS A 227 4.87 1.15 -14.78
N GLU A 228 5.14 1.12 -13.48
CA GLU A 228 6.12 0.22 -12.85
C GLU A 228 7.45 0.17 -13.61
N LEU A 229 7.95 1.35 -14.03
CA LEU A 229 9.19 1.45 -14.80
C LEU A 229 10.37 0.99 -13.95
N VAL A 230 11.28 0.21 -14.55
CA VAL A 230 12.51 -0.27 -13.92
C VAL A 230 13.74 0.21 -14.71
N GLU A 231 14.85 0.36 -14.02
CA GLU A 231 16.16 0.69 -14.58
C GLU A 231 17.23 -0.28 -14.05
N TYR A 232 18.30 -0.44 -14.82
CA TYR A 232 19.43 -1.29 -14.48
C TYR A 232 20.46 -0.51 -13.65
N VAL A 233 20.91 -1.12 -12.55
CA VAL A 233 22.01 -0.61 -11.74
C VAL A 233 23.32 -1.00 -12.43
N SER A 234 24.11 0.01 -12.81
CA SER A 234 25.42 -0.11 -13.45
C SER A 234 26.54 -0.36 -12.45
#